data_AF-A0ABC8A1F1-F1
#
_entry.id   AF-A0ABC8A1F1-F1
#
_cell.length_a   1.000
_cell.length_b   1.000
_cell.length_c   1.000
_cell.angle_alpha   90.00
_cell.angle_beta   90.00
_cell.angle_gamma   90.00
#
_symmetry.space_group_name_H-M   'P 1'
#
loop_
_entity.id
_entity.type
_entity.pdbx_description
1 polymer ?
#
loop_
_entity_poly.entity_id
_entity_poly.type
_entity_poly.pdbx_seq_one_letter_code
_entity_poly.pdbx_strand_id
1 'polypeptide(L)'
;MQRSLFEEDVDVDIAELTAHLDKLLPQSPEEDEKASRSRPIRKPLPAHLPRVEKIIQPDTDHCPECDEPLHYIRDAVSEKLEYIPAHFVVNCYVRPQYSCPCCQKVFSGEMPAHILPKSAVEPSVIAQVIINKYGEHLPLYRQQQVFARSDVGLPVSSMADMVGAAGAALSPLAALLHRELISRPVVHADETTLKILNTKKGGKSCSGYLWAYVSGERTGPSVVCFDCRTGRSHEYPENWLQGWGGTLVVDGLNRPGNPGD
;
A
#
# COMPACT_ATOMS: atom_id res chain seq x y z
N MET A 1 -9.62 16.44 -16.70
CA MET A 1 -9.45 14.99 -16.79
C MET A 1 -8.01 14.56 -16.49
N GLN A 2 -6.98 15.04 -17.20
CA GLN A 2 -5.56 14.71 -16.88
C GLN A 2 -5.08 15.24 -15.52
N ARG A 3 -5.49 16.45 -15.11
CA ARG A 3 -5.07 17.04 -13.83
C ARG A 3 -5.48 16.21 -12.60
N SER A 4 -6.64 15.58 -12.63
CA SER A 4 -7.12 14.69 -11.55
C SER A 4 -6.24 13.46 -11.39
N LEU A 5 -5.71 12.91 -12.49
CA LEU A 5 -4.80 11.76 -12.43
C LEU A 5 -3.47 12.13 -11.76
N PHE A 6 -2.99 13.34 -12.04
CA PHE A 6 -1.78 13.87 -11.45
C PHE A 6 -1.93 14.18 -9.95
N GLU A 7 -3.09 14.68 -9.54
CA GLU A 7 -3.41 14.87 -8.11
C GLU A 7 -3.51 13.51 -7.40
N GLU A 8 -4.16 12.52 -8.02
CA GLU A 8 -4.21 11.13 -7.53
C GLU A 8 -2.82 10.55 -7.30
N ASP A 9 -1.92 10.64 -8.28
CA ASP A 9 -0.57 10.04 -8.17
C ASP A 9 0.28 10.75 -7.10
N VAL A 10 0.12 12.07 -6.93
CA VAL A 10 0.79 12.80 -5.84
C VAL A 10 0.29 12.34 -4.47
N ASP A 11 -1.02 12.16 -4.30
CA ASP A 11 -1.59 11.68 -3.04
C ASP A 11 -1.09 10.25 -2.73
N VAL A 12 -0.94 9.40 -3.76
CA VAL A 12 -0.36 8.05 -3.63
C VAL A 12 1.08 8.12 -3.14
N ASP A 13 1.93 8.92 -3.78
CA ASP A 13 3.34 9.06 -3.42
C ASP A 13 3.51 9.57 -1.99
N ILE A 14 2.69 10.57 -1.60
CA ILE A 14 2.68 11.10 -0.23
C ILE A 14 2.33 9.97 0.75
N ALA A 15 1.25 9.23 0.48
CA ALA A 15 0.81 8.14 1.35
C ALA A 15 1.85 7.02 1.48
N GLU A 16 2.55 6.66 0.40
CA GLU A 16 3.63 5.68 0.45
C GLU A 16 4.80 6.14 1.31
N LEU A 17 5.23 7.40 1.15
CA LEU A 17 6.32 7.97 1.93
C LEU A 17 5.94 8.07 3.41
N THR A 18 4.72 8.51 3.72
CA THR A 18 4.20 8.55 5.09
C THR A 18 4.18 7.15 5.70
N ALA A 19 3.67 6.14 4.99
CA ALA A 19 3.62 4.76 5.49
C ALA A 19 5.02 4.15 5.74
N HIS A 20 6.03 4.53 4.96
CA HIS A 20 7.42 4.14 5.23
C HIS A 20 7.99 4.86 6.46
N LEU A 21 7.75 6.18 6.59
CA LEU A 21 8.22 6.96 7.73
C LEU A 21 7.64 6.45 9.05
N ASP A 22 6.35 6.12 9.09
CA ASP A 22 5.67 5.56 10.26
C ASP A 22 6.30 4.26 10.77
N LYS A 23 6.96 3.48 9.90
CA LYS A 23 7.68 2.26 10.28
C LYS A 23 9.08 2.54 10.83
N LEU A 24 9.72 3.61 10.36
CA LEU A 24 11.11 3.93 10.68
C LEU A 24 11.25 4.83 11.90
N LEU A 25 10.26 5.69 12.15
CA LEU A 25 10.27 6.65 13.25
C LEU A 25 9.46 6.11 14.43
N PRO A 26 9.94 6.25 15.68
CA PRO A 26 9.11 5.99 16.85
C PRO A 26 7.95 7.00 16.86
N GLN A 27 6.72 6.51 17.01
CA GLN A 27 5.54 7.38 17.08
C GLN A 27 5.71 8.34 18.25
N SER A 28 5.66 9.64 17.96
CA SER A 28 5.86 10.67 18.97
C SER A 28 4.52 11.01 19.66
N PRO A 29 4.50 11.26 20.99
CA PRO A 29 3.26 11.62 21.68
C PRO A 29 2.55 12.85 21.11
N GLU A 30 3.29 13.76 20.45
CA GLU A 30 2.75 14.98 19.84
C GLU A 30 1.91 14.72 18.57
N GLU A 31 2.13 13.59 17.87
CA GLU A 31 1.32 13.20 16.71
C GLU A 31 -0.08 12.70 17.12
N ASP A 32 -0.18 12.05 18.28
CA ASP A 32 -1.46 11.67 18.87
C ASP A 32 -2.26 12.90 19.34
N GLU A 33 -1.59 13.94 19.86
CA GLU A 33 -2.25 15.21 20.23
C GLU A 33 -2.74 15.99 19.00
N LYS A 34 -1.99 16.07 17.90
CA LYS A 34 -2.48 16.72 16.66
C LYS A 34 -3.66 15.97 16.04
N ALA A 35 -3.71 14.64 16.18
CA ALA A 35 -4.81 13.81 15.71
C ALA A 35 -6.13 14.01 16.49
N SER A 36 -6.12 14.81 17.57
CA SER A 36 -7.30 15.13 18.41
C SER A 36 -8.13 16.33 17.91
N ARG A 37 -7.61 17.15 16.97
CA ARG A 37 -8.38 18.29 16.44
C ARG A 37 -9.42 17.83 15.42
N SER A 38 -10.70 18.08 15.76
CA SER A 38 -11.95 17.76 15.03
C SER A 38 -11.79 16.75 13.89
N ARG A 39 -11.65 15.46 14.24
CA ARG A 39 -11.70 14.39 13.25
C ARG A 39 -13.03 14.46 12.50
N PRO A 40 -13.05 14.46 11.16
CA PRO A 40 -14.28 14.33 10.41
C PRO A 40 -15.02 13.08 10.87
N ILE A 41 -16.30 13.22 11.21
CA ILE A 41 -17.15 12.08 11.58
C ILE A 41 -17.22 11.17 10.36
N ARG A 42 -16.72 9.93 10.51
CA ARG A 42 -16.78 8.93 9.46
C ARG A 42 -18.24 8.63 9.16
N LYS A 43 -18.60 8.65 7.87
CA LYS A 43 -19.92 8.17 7.46
C LYS A 43 -20.01 6.67 7.77
N PRO A 44 -21.13 6.19 8.32
CA PRO A 44 -21.33 4.76 8.53
C PRO A 44 -21.30 4.02 7.19
N LEU A 45 -20.90 2.74 7.21
CA LEU A 45 -21.00 1.89 6.04
C LEU A 45 -22.48 1.66 5.66
N PRO A 46 -22.80 1.45 4.38
CA PRO A 46 -24.18 1.36 3.94
C PRO A 46 -24.99 0.28 4.68
N ALA A 47 -26.21 0.61 5.08
CA ALA A 47 -27.05 -0.26 5.91
C ALA A 47 -27.54 -1.51 5.17
N HIS A 48 -27.67 -1.47 3.83
CA HIS A 48 -28.15 -2.58 3.02
C HIS A 48 -27.09 -3.67 2.80
N LEU A 49 -25.82 -3.41 3.08
CA LEU A 49 -24.78 -4.41 2.95
C LEU A 49 -24.92 -5.48 4.04
N PRO A 50 -24.73 -6.78 3.70
CA PRO A 50 -24.77 -7.86 4.66
C PRO A 50 -23.66 -7.69 5.70
N ARG A 51 -23.99 -7.95 6.97
CA ARG A 51 -23.06 -7.87 8.10
C ARG A 51 -22.66 -9.27 8.55
N VAL A 52 -21.36 -9.49 8.67
CA VAL A 52 -20.77 -10.74 9.16
C VAL A 52 -20.12 -10.45 10.50
N GLU A 53 -20.63 -11.06 11.56
CA GLU A 53 -20.08 -10.88 12.90
C GLU A 53 -18.81 -11.73 13.09
N LYS A 54 -17.76 -11.10 13.63
CA LYS A 54 -16.50 -11.75 13.99
C LYS A 54 -16.17 -11.42 15.44
N ILE A 55 -16.48 -12.34 16.35
CA ILE A 55 -16.18 -12.18 17.77
C ILE A 55 -14.71 -12.51 18.03
N ILE A 56 -13.97 -11.59 18.64
CA ILE A 56 -12.58 -11.79 19.06
C ILE A 56 -12.53 -11.74 20.58
N GLN A 57 -12.40 -12.92 21.19
CA GLN A 57 -12.25 -13.06 22.62
C GLN A 57 -10.84 -12.65 23.07
N PRO A 58 -10.66 -12.20 24.32
CA PRO A 58 -9.33 -12.15 24.93
C PRO A 58 -8.75 -13.57 25.05
N ASP A 59 -7.42 -13.66 25.07
CA ASP A 59 -6.72 -14.95 25.16
C ASP A 59 -6.96 -15.69 26.49
N THR A 60 -7.33 -14.94 27.54
CA THR A 60 -7.59 -15.46 28.89
C THR A 60 -8.86 -14.87 29.47
N ASP A 61 -9.53 -15.66 30.30
CA ASP A 61 -10.67 -15.25 31.13
C ASP A 61 -10.24 -14.75 32.53
N HIS A 62 -8.94 -14.86 32.84
CA HIS A 62 -8.32 -14.37 34.08
C HIS A 62 -7.31 -13.25 33.80
N CYS A 63 -7.10 -12.38 34.79
CA CYS A 63 -6.16 -11.29 34.69
C CYS A 63 -4.71 -11.80 34.64
N PRO A 64 -3.91 -11.46 33.61
CA PRO A 64 -2.51 -11.88 33.50
C PRO A 64 -1.59 -11.42 34.64
N GLU A 65 -2.03 -10.45 35.46
CA GLU A 65 -1.21 -9.87 36.53
C GLU A 65 -1.57 -10.40 37.93
N CYS A 66 -2.84 -10.68 38.19
CA CYS A 66 -3.32 -11.08 39.52
C CYS A 66 -4.16 -12.37 39.53
N ASP A 67 -4.36 -13.00 38.37
CA ASP A 67 -5.11 -14.25 38.18
C ASP A 67 -6.57 -14.21 38.66
N GLU A 68 -7.14 -13.03 38.87
CA GLU A 68 -8.56 -12.87 39.21
C GLU A 68 -9.44 -13.01 37.96
N PRO A 69 -10.64 -13.62 38.07
CA PRO A 69 -11.59 -13.69 36.97
C PRO A 69 -11.96 -12.31 36.43
N LEU A 70 -11.94 -12.18 35.11
CA LEU A 70 -12.27 -10.93 34.43
C LEU A 70 -13.79 -10.71 34.36
N HIS A 71 -14.23 -9.48 34.59
CA HIS A 71 -15.65 -9.11 34.51
C HIS A 71 -15.97 -8.42 33.20
N TYR A 72 -16.98 -8.90 32.49
CA TYR A 72 -17.45 -8.27 31.25
C TYR A 72 -17.97 -6.84 31.52
N ILE A 73 -17.60 -5.91 30.64
CA ILE A 73 -18.01 -4.50 30.70
C ILE A 73 -18.98 -4.19 29.56
N ARG A 74 -18.50 -4.36 28.32
CA ARG A 74 -19.19 -3.98 27.08
C ARG A 74 -18.49 -4.57 25.87
N ASP A 75 -19.16 -4.59 24.74
CA ASP A 75 -18.55 -4.88 23.45
C ASP A 75 -17.98 -3.62 22.79
N ALA A 76 -16.77 -3.72 22.27
CA ALA A 76 -16.21 -2.76 21.33
C ALA A 76 -16.41 -3.29 19.90
N VAL A 77 -17.29 -2.66 19.14
CA VAL A 77 -17.61 -3.06 17.76
C VAL A 77 -16.86 -2.18 16.77
N SER A 78 -16.25 -2.78 15.75
CA SER A 78 -15.62 -2.08 14.63
C SER A 78 -16.09 -2.68 13.31
N GLU A 79 -16.62 -1.84 12.43
CA GLU A 79 -17.05 -2.26 11.09
C GLU A 79 -15.92 -2.06 10.06
N LYS A 80 -15.68 -3.07 9.22
CA LYS A 80 -14.77 -2.99 8.07
C LYS A 80 -15.44 -3.53 6.82
N LEU A 81 -15.32 -2.79 5.73
CA LEU A 81 -15.84 -3.17 4.41
C LEU A 81 -14.92 -4.20 3.77
N GLU A 82 -15.48 -5.35 3.40
CA GLU A 82 -14.82 -6.40 2.65
C GLU A 82 -15.35 -6.43 1.21
N TYR A 83 -14.44 -6.57 0.25
CA TYR A 83 -14.79 -6.88 -1.13
C TYR A 83 -14.67 -8.40 -1.34
N ILE A 84 -15.77 -9.01 -1.75
CA ILE A 84 -15.81 -10.36 -2.31
C ILE A 84 -16.09 -10.17 -3.80
N PRO A 85 -15.49 -10.91 -4.74
CA PRO A 85 -15.73 -10.70 -6.17
C PRO A 85 -17.23 -10.46 -6.48
N ALA A 86 -17.49 -9.29 -7.09
CA ALA A 86 -18.80 -8.76 -7.45
C ALA A 86 -19.74 -8.25 -6.32
N HIS A 87 -19.39 -8.29 -5.03
CA HIS A 87 -20.22 -7.71 -3.97
C HIS A 87 -19.44 -7.28 -2.71
N PHE A 88 -20.11 -6.54 -1.82
CA PHE A 88 -19.53 -6.07 -0.56
C PHE A 88 -20.20 -6.71 0.63
N VAL A 89 -19.42 -6.98 1.67
CA VAL A 89 -19.91 -7.36 2.99
C VAL A 89 -19.26 -6.47 4.05
N VAL A 90 -19.91 -6.32 5.19
CA VAL A 90 -19.38 -5.56 6.32
C VAL A 90 -19.00 -6.54 7.43
N ASN A 91 -17.71 -6.65 7.72
CA ASN A 91 -17.24 -7.40 8.87
C ASN A 91 -17.41 -6.56 10.14
N CYS A 92 -18.24 -7.04 11.06
CA CYS A 92 -18.42 -6.46 12.38
C CYS A 92 -17.50 -7.19 13.37
N TYR A 93 -16.34 -6.62 13.64
CA TYR A 93 -15.43 -7.13 14.67
C TYR A 93 -15.98 -6.75 16.04
N VAL A 94 -16.48 -7.75 16.76
CA VAL A 94 -16.99 -7.60 18.12
C VAL A 94 -15.89 -8.04 19.07
N ARG A 95 -15.37 -7.10 19.85
CA ARG A 95 -14.32 -7.37 20.84
C ARG A 95 -14.86 -7.10 22.22
N PRO A 96 -15.27 -8.13 22.97
CA PRO A 96 -15.70 -7.97 24.34
C PRO A 96 -14.58 -7.32 25.17
N GLN A 97 -14.95 -6.34 25.98
CA GLN A 97 -14.05 -5.66 26.92
C GLN A 97 -14.36 -6.18 28.31
N TYR A 98 -13.32 -6.63 29.00
CA TYR A 98 -13.39 -7.09 30.38
C TYR A 98 -12.51 -6.23 31.29
N SER A 99 -12.92 -6.05 32.54
CA SER A 99 -12.12 -5.39 33.58
C SER A 99 -11.67 -6.38 34.64
N CYS A 100 -10.43 -6.24 35.09
CA CYS A 100 -9.98 -6.88 36.32
C CYS A 100 -10.46 -6.07 37.55
N PRO A 101 -11.16 -6.68 38.52
CA PRO A 101 -11.63 -5.98 39.72
C PRO A 101 -10.48 -5.57 40.65
N CYS A 102 -9.38 -6.31 40.66
CA CYS A 102 -8.20 -6.01 41.49
C CYS A 102 -7.31 -4.91 40.86
N CYS A 103 -6.92 -5.09 39.60
CA CYS A 103 -5.97 -4.21 38.92
C CYS A 103 -6.60 -3.00 38.23
N GLN A 104 -7.93 -2.97 38.07
CA GLN A 104 -8.67 -1.92 37.33
C GLN A 104 -8.21 -1.70 35.88
N LYS A 105 -7.61 -2.73 35.26
CA LYS A 105 -7.17 -2.75 33.85
C LYS A 105 -8.23 -3.38 32.95
N VAL A 106 -8.30 -2.91 31.70
CA VAL A 106 -9.21 -3.42 30.67
C VAL A 106 -8.48 -4.36 29.72
N PHE A 107 -9.06 -5.52 29.49
CA PHE A 107 -8.57 -6.56 28.59
C PHE A 107 -9.60 -6.79 27.47
N SER A 108 -9.13 -7.04 26.26
CA SER A 108 -9.98 -7.30 25.09
C SER A 108 -9.18 -8.05 24.05
N GLY A 109 -9.84 -8.79 23.16
CA GLY A 109 -9.18 -9.46 22.04
C GLY A 109 -8.40 -8.47 21.16
N GLU A 110 -7.28 -8.93 20.61
CA GLU A 110 -6.48 -8.12 19.70
C GLU A 110 -7.09 -8.10 18.29
N MET A 111 -7.15 -6.92 17.67
CA MET A 111 -7.56 -6.83 16.27
C MET A 111 -6.50 -7.50 15.38
N PRO A 112 -6.90 -8.28 14.36
CA PRO A 112 -5.98 -8.77 13.35
C PRO A 112 -5.14 -7.64 12.76
N ALA A 113 -3.90 -7.95 12.41
CA ALA A 113 -3.06 -6.99 11.71
C ALA A 113 -3.69 -6.63 10.36
N HIS A 114 -3.90 -5.33 10.13
CA HIS A 114 -4.38 -4.80 8.85
C HIS A 114 -3.33 -3.86 8.25
N ILE A 115 -3.26 -3.82 6.91
CA ILE A 115 -2.36 -2.92 6.16
C ILE A 115 -2.56 -1.46 6.59
N LEU A 116 -3.82 -1.06 6.78
CA LEU A 116 -4.21 0.24 7.32
C LEU A 116 -5.06 0.04 8.59
N PRO A 117 -4.46 0.03 9.80
CA PRO A 117 -5.15 -0.31 11.04
C PRO A 117 -6.39 0.56 11.30
N LYS A 118 -6.27 1.87 11.06
CA LYS A 118 -7.33 2.85 11.30
C LYS A 118 -8.36 2.90 10.17
N SER A 119 -8.22 2.13 9.09
CA SER A 119 -9.13 2.17 7.95
C SER A 119 -10.41 1.36 8.16
N ALA A 120 -11.49 1.82 7.53
CA ALA A 120 -12.79 1.14 7.49
C ALA A 120 -12.87 0.07 6.38
N VAL A 121 -11.75 -0.30 5.76
CA VAL A 121 -11.72 -1.35 4.72
C VAL A 121 -10.82 -2.52 5.13
N GLU A 122 -11.15 -3.68 4.58
CA GLU A 122 -10.34 -4.89 4.62
C GLU A 122 -9.26 -4.90 3.55
N PRO A 123 -8.23 -5.75 3.69
CA PRO A 123 -7.20 -5.95 2.66
C PRO A 123 -7.77 -6.29 1.26
N SER A 124 -8.95 -6.94 1.19
CA SER A 124 -9.58 -7.28 -0.09
C SER A 124 -10.03 -6.06 -0.89
N VAL A 125 -10.50 -5.00 -0.23
CA VAL A 125 -10.84 -3.73 -0.90
C VAL A 125 -9.58 -3.07 -1.43
N ILE A 126 -8.51 -3.05 -0.63
CA ILE A 126 -7.20 -2.51 -1.04
C ILE A 126 -6.69 -3.28 -2.27
N ALA A 127 -6.74 -4.61 -2.24
CA ALA A 127 -6.35 -5.45 -3.36
C ALA A 127 -7.18 -5.14 -4.62
N GLN A 128 -8.51 -5.01 -4.49
CA GLN A 128 -9.36 -4.67 -5.63
C GLN A 128 -9.02 -3.29 -6.22
N VAL A 129 -8.72 -2.29 -5.38
CA VAL A 129 -8.32 -0.96 -5.84
C VAL A 129 -7.03 -1.02 -6.66
N ILE A 130 -6.04 -1.79 -6.19
CA ILE A 130 -4.75 -1.97 -6.87
C ILE A 130 -4.90 -2.73 -8.19
N ILE A 131 -5.65 -3.84 -8.18
CA ILE A 131 -5.94 -4.63 -9.38
C ILE A 131 -6.61 -3.74 -10.43
N ASN A 132 -7.63 -2.98 -10.03
CA ASN A 132 -8.30 -2.06 -10.93
C ASN A 132 -7.35 -0.97 -11.46
N LYS A 133 -6.49 -0.38 -10.61
CA LYS A 133 -5.60 0.73 -11.02
C LYS A 133 -4.54 0.25 -12.00
N TYR A 134 -3.88 -0.87 -11.69
CA TYR A 134 -2.69 -1.31 -12.43
C TYR A 134 -2.96 -2.46 -13.40
N GLY A 135 -3.82 -3.41 -13.06
CA GLY A 135 -4.18 -4.54 -13.92
C GLY A 135 -5.22 -4.16 -14.98
N GLU A 136 -6.25 -3.41 -14.59
CA GLU A 136 -7.37 -3.03 -15.49
C GLU A 136 -7.26 -1.58 -16.02
N HIS A 137 -6.18 -0.89 -15.68
CA HIS A 137 -5.92 0.51 -16.09
C HIS A 137 -7.08 1.48 -15.77
N LEU A 138 -7.76 1.26 -14.64
CA LEU A 138 -8.90 2.06 -14.20
C LEU A 138 -8.46 3.12 -13.18
N PRO A 139 -8.43 4.41 -13.54
CA PRO A 139 -7.99 5.48 -12.62
C PRO A 139 -8.93 5.63 -11.42
N LEU A 140 -8.43 6.20 -10.31
CA LEU A 140 -9.13 6.15 -9.02
C LEU A 140 -10.46 6.90 -9.07
N TYR A 141 -10.57 8.05 -9.74
CA TYR A 141 -11.87 8.71 -9.89
C TYR A 141 -12.91 7.85 -10.62
N ARG A 142 -12.51 6.98 -11.56
CA ARG A 142 -13.45 6.04 -12.20
C ARG A 142 -13.80 4.91 -11.27
N GLN A 143 -12.85 4.41 -10.48
CA GLN A 143 -13.14 3.42 -9.45
C GLN A 143 -14.13 3.95 -8.42
N GLN A 144 -13.99 5.21 -7.98
CA GLN A 144 -14.95 5.88 -7.09
C GLN A 144 -16.37 5.80 -7.67
N GLN A 145 -16.54 6.10 -8.96
CA GLN A 145 -17.83 6.02 -9.64
C GLN A 145 -18.34 4.58 -9.72
N VAL A 146 -17.46 3.59 -9.90
CA VAL A 146 -17.84 2.17 -9.89
C VAL A 146 -18.34 1.75 -8.51
N PHE A 147 -17.61 2.06 -7.44
CA PHE A 147 -18.02 1.75 -6.06
C PHE A 147 -19.32 2.46 -5.66
N ALA A 148 -19.51 3.70 -6.12
CA ALA A 148 -20.74 4.46 -5.87
C ALA A 148 -21.99 3.80 -6.46
N ARG A 149 -21.88 2.96 -7.49
CA ARG A 149 -23.03 2.19 -8.03
C ARG A 149 -23.54 1.11 -7.08
N SER A 150 -22.74 0.74 -6.08
CA SER A 150 -23.14 -0.15 -4.98
C SER A 150 -23.39 0.63 -3.69
N ASP A 151 -23.58 1.96 -3.79
CA ASP A 151 -23.68 2.90 -2.67
C ASP A 151 -22.47 2.91 -1.73
N VAL A 152 -21.33 2.39 -2.19
CA VAL A 152 -20.06 2.43 -1.46
C VAL A 152 -19.34 3.72 -1.78
N GLY A 153 -19.45 4.70 -0.88
CA GLY A 153 -18.75 5.98 -0.98
C GLY A 153 -17.28 5.85 -0.61
N LEU A 154 -16.41 5.62 -1.60
CA LEU A 154 -14.96 5.53 -1.41
C LEU A 154 -14.25 6.74 -2.04
N PRO A 155 -13.78 7.73 -1.25
CA PRO A 155 -13.10 8.91 -1.77
C PRO A 155 -11.80 8.55 -2.50
N VAL A 156 -11.46 9.33 -3.53
CA VAL A 156 -10.20 9.19 -4.27
C VAL A 156 -8.99 9.28 -3.35
N SER A 157 -8.97 10.24 -2.42
CA SER A 157 -7.90 10.37 -1.43
C SER A 157 -7.74 9.12 -0.57
N SER A 158 -8.84 8.52 -0.12
CA SER A 158 -8.79 7.26 0.63
C SER A 158 -8.25 6.11 -0.20
N MET A 159 -8.57 6.05 -1.50
CA MET A 159 -7.98 5.04 -2.39
C MET A 159 -6.50 5.33 -2.67
N ALA A 160 -6.10 6.59 -2.76
CA ALA A 160 -4.70 6.97 -2.88
C ALA A 160 -3.90 6.54 -1.65
N ASP A 161 -4.45 6.77 -0.44
CA ASP A 161 -3.89 6.27 0.83
C ASP A 161 -3.71 4.74 0.80
N MET A 162 -4.71 4.01 0.28
CA MET A 162 -4.65 2.55 0.15
C MET A 162 -3.55 2.09 -0.81
N VAL A 163 -3.42 2.76 -1.96
CA VAL A 163 -2.38 2.43 -2.95
C VAL A 163 -0.99 2.71 -2.37
N GLY A 164 -0.78 3.85 -1.73
CA GLY A 164 0.52 4.18 -1.12
C GLY A 164 0.89 3.23 0.02
N ALA A 165 -0.06 2.92 0.91
CA ALA A 165 0.17 1.96 2.00
C ALA A 165 0.48 0.55 1.47
N ALA A 166 -0.17 0.13 0.39
CA ALA A 166 0.15 -1.13 -0.26
C ALA A 166 1.52 -1.12 -0.94
N GLY A 167 1.92 -0.02 -1.58
CA GLY A 167 3.28 0.17 -2.10
C GLY A 167 4.32 -0.04 -1.00
N ALA A 168 4.15 0.63 0.14
CA ALA A 168 5.02 0.49 1.30
C ALA A 168 4.99 -0.92 1.95
N ALA A 169 3.88 -1.64 1.84
CA ALA A 169 3.78 -3.03 2.30
C ALA A 169 4.48 -4.01 1.33
N LEU A 170 4.48 -3.72 0.04
CA LEU A 170 5.06 -4.54 -1.02
C LEU A 170 6.54 -4.23 -1.31
N SER A 171 7.06 -3.11 -0.81
CA SER A 171 8.47 -2.71 -0.97
C SER A 171 9.50 -3.83 -0.65
N PRO A 172 9.35 -4.62 0.44
CA PRO A 172 10.26 -5.75 0.69
C PRO A 172 10.22 -6.82 -0.42
N LEU A 173 9.05 -7.08 -1.01
CA LEU A 173 8.92 -8.00 -2.13
C LEU A 173 9.61 -7.43 -3.39
N ALA A 174 9.46 -6.13 -3.66
CA ALA A 174 10.16 -5.48 -4.77
C ALA A 174 11.69 -5.58 -4.61
N ALA A 175 12.21 -5.38 -3.40
CA ALA A 175 13.64 -5.56 -3.11
C ALA A 175 14.11 -7.01 -3.30
N LEU A 176 13.30 -7.99 -2.90
CA LEU A 176 13.59 -9.42 -3.14
C LEU A 176 13.61 -9.76 -4.63
N LEU A 177 12.64 -9.24 -5.40
CA LEU A 177 12.60 -9.41 -6.85
C LEU A 177 13.80 -8.77 -7.54
N HIS A 178 14.23 -7.58 -7.10
CA HIS A 178 15.44 -6.94 -7.60
C HIS A 178 16.68 -7.79 -7.32
N ARG A 179 16.83 -8.30 -6.09
CA ARG A 179 17.93 -9.20 -5.72
C ARG A 179 17.95 -10.48 -6.57
N GLU A 180 16.77 -11.05 -6.80
CA GLU A 180 16.61 -12.22 -7.67
C GLU A 180 17.00 -11.90 -9.12
N LEU A 181 16.56 -10.76 -9.65
CA LEU A 181 16.89 -10.32 -11.00
C LEU A 181 18.40 -10.14 -11.21
N ILE A 182 19.09 -9.47 -10.28
CA ILE A 182 20.55 -9.27 -10.37
C ILE A 182 21.36 -10.56 -10.12
N SER A 183 20.72 -11.66 -9.70
CA SER A 183 21.38 -12.98 -9.66
C SER A 183 21.43 -13.65 -11.03
N ARG A 184 20.63 -13.18 -12.01
CA ARG A 184 20.47 -13.84 -13.31
C ARG A 184 21.65 -13.53 -14.24
N PRO A 185 22.10 -14.51 -15.06
CA PRO A 185 23.22 -14.31 -15.98
C PRO A 185 22.87 -13.39 -17.16
N VAL A 186 21.58 -13.24 -17.47
CA VAL A 186 21.09 -12.42 -18.60
C VAL A 186 19.92 -11.57 -18.13
N VAL A 187 20.00 -10.27 -18.39
CA VAL A 187 18.94 -9.29 -18.14
C VAL A 187 18.67 -8.53 -19.44
N HIS A 188 17.40 -8.35 -19.77
CA HIS A 188 16.94 -7.47 -20.82
C HIS A 188 16.54 -6.14 -20.19
N ALA A 189 16.93 -5.03 -20.79
CA ALA A 189 16.52 -3.70 -20.36
C ALA A 189 15.90 -2.93 -21.52
N ASP A 190 14.76 -2.31 -21.26
CA ASP A 190 14.06 -1.42 -22.18
C ASP A 190 13.63 -0.13 -21.46
N GLU A 191 13.61 0.98 -22.19
CA GLU A 191 13.27 2.31 -21.70
C GLU A 191 12.00 2.79 -22.39
N THR A 192 10.96 3.08 -21.60
CA THR A 192 9.77 3.76 -22.12
C THR A 192 9.68 5.19 -21.57
N THR A 193 9.55 6.17 -22.47
CA THR A 193 9.34 7.56 -22.06
C THR A 193 7.93 7.80 -21.56
N LEU A 194 7.79 8.56 -20.47
CA LEU A 194 6.50 9.00 -19.94
C LEU A 194 6.55 10.47 -19.47
N LYS A 195 5.40 11.01 -19.12
CA LYS A 195 5.30 12.32 -18.46
C LYS A 195 5.12 12.12 -16.97
N ILE A 196 6.08 12.62 -16.19
CA ILE A 196 6.05 12.62 -14.73
C ILE A 196 5.81 14.04 -14.23
N LEU A 197 5.15 14.18 -13.09
CA LEU A 197 5.05 15.45 -12.39
C LEU A 197 6.38 15.80 -11.74
N ASN A 198 6.87 17.02 -11.98
CA ASN A 198 8.00 17.54 -11.24
C ASN A 198 7.50 18.33 -10.03
N THR A 199 7.43 17.67 -8.87
CA THR A 199 7.03 18.26 -7.59
C THR A 199 7.98 19.37 -7.15
N LYS A 200 9.26 19.33 -7.56
CA LYS A 200 10.26 20.38 -7.27
C LYS A 200 10.13 21.64 -8.12
N LYS A 201 9.47 21.58 -9.29
CA LYS A 201 9.28 22.71 -10.22
C LYS A 201 7.81 23.14 -10.32
N GLY A 202 7.13 23.22 -9.17
CA GLY A 202 5.76 23.73 -9.08
C GLY A 202 4.71 22.88 -9.81
N GLY A 203 4.92 21.55 -9.87
CA GLY A 203 3.94 20.62 -10.43
C GLY A 203 3.84 20.65 -11.96
N LYS A 204 4.86 21.15 -12.66
CA LYS A 204 4.91 21.04 -14.13
C LYS A 204 5.31 19.63 -14.53
N SER A 205 4.70 19.10 -15.59
CA SER A 205 5.12 17.82 -16.17
C SER A 205 6.51 17.94 -16.77
N CYS A 206 7.41 17.00 -16.48
CA CYS A 206 8.65 16.79 -17.21
C CYS A 206 8.67 15.41 -17.87
N SER A 207 9.60 15.19 -18.79
CA SER A 207 9.84 13.85 -19.31
C SER A 207 10.46 12.98 -18.22
N GLY A 208 9.98 11.76 -18.09
CA GLY A 208 10.52 10.70 -17.27
C GLY A 208 10.73 9.45 -18.11
N TYR A 209 11.45 8.50 -17.54
CA TYR A 209 11.88 7.27 -18.19
C TYR A 209 11.59 6.12 -17.24
N LEU A 210 10.74 5.20 -17.68
CA LEU A 210 10.48 3.95 -16.98
C LEU A 210 11.36 2.87 -17.61
N TRP A 211 12.34 2.43 -16.84
CA TRP A 211 13.18 1.31 -17.20
C TRP A 211 12.50 0.02 -16.79
N ALA A 212 12.33 -0.89 -17.73
CA ALA A 212 11.88 -2.25 -17.48
C ALA A 212 13.08 -3.18 -17.58
N TYR A 213 13.37 -3.91 -16.50
CA TYR A 213 14.40 -4.94 -16.48
C TYR A 213 13.75 -6.31 -16.35
N VAL A 214 14.04 -7.20 -17.29
CA VAL A 214 13.40 -8.52 -17.41
C VAL A 214 14.48 -9.60 -17.38
N SER A 215 14.28 -10.63 -16.57
CA SER A 215 15.18 -11.79 -16.54
C SER A 215 15.16 -12.54 -17.88
N GLY A 216 16.30 -13.06 -18.33
CA GLY A 216 16.35 -13.90 -19.53
C GLY A 216 15.48 -15.16 -19.42
N GLU A 217 14.81 -15.54 -20.50
CA GLU A 217 13.77 -16.58 -20.57
C GLU A 217 14.16 -17.95 -19.99
N ARG A 218 15.45 -18.31 -20.04
CA ARG A 218 15.97 -19.62 -19.60
C ARG A 218 16.75 -19.58 -18.28
N THR A 219 16.59 -18.50 -17.51
CA THR A 219 17.40 -18.26 -16.30
C THR A 219 16.68 -18.58 -14.99
N GLY A 220 15.45 -19.11 -15.05
CA GLY A 220 14.60 -19.41 -13.89
C GLY A 220 13.21 -18.78 -14.03
N PRO A 221 12.45 -18.63 -12.92
CA PRO A 221 11.19 -17.90 -12.94
C PRO A 221 11.35 -16.49 -13.52
N SER A 222 10.37 -16.05 -14.32
CA SER A 222 10.38 -14.71 -14.92
C SER A 222 10.26 -13.64 -13.84
N VAL A 223 11.20 -12.69 -13.85
CA VAL A 223 11.21 -11.53 -12.96
C VAL A 223 11.22 -10.27 -13.81
N VAL A 224 10.37 -9.32 -13.44
CA VAL A 224 10.31 -7.99 -14.04
C VAL A 224 10.45 -6.96 -12.91
N CYS A 225 11.39 -6.04 -13.07
CA CYS A 225 11.56 -4.91 -12.17
C CYS A 225 11.46 -3.60 -12.96
N PHE A 226 10.86 -2.60 -12.34
CA PHE A 226 10.72 -1.27 -12.92
C PHE A 226 11.52 -0.24 -12.12
N ASP A 227 12.19 0.67 -12.81
CA ASP A 227 12.90 1.81 -12.22
C ASP A 227 12.49 3.11 -12.92
N CYS A 228 11.90 4.05 -12.18
CA CYS A 228 11.40 5.31 -12.73
C CYS A 228 12.39 6.45 -12.48
N ARG A 229 12.86 7.09 -13.55
CA ARG A 229 13.90 8.11 -13.52
C ARG A 229 13.48 9.39 -14.24
N THR A 230 14.06 10.52 -13.82
CA THR A 230 13.84 11.84 -14.42
C THR A 230 14.80 12.14 -15.57
N GLY A 231 15.71 11.22 -15.91
CA GLY A 231 16.69 11.36 -17.00
C GLY A 231 16.96 10.02 -17.72
N ARG A 232 17.66 10.12 -18.86
CA ARG A 232 18.08 9.01 -19.75
C ARG A 232 19.59 8.74 -19.73
N SER A 233 20.26 9.19 -18.67
CA SER A 233 21.69 9.00 -18.54
C SER A 233 21.99 7.52 -18.29
N HIS A 234 23.10 7.04 -18.84
CA HIS A 234 23.58 5.67 -18.65
C HIS A 234 23.88 5.37 -17.17
N GLU A 235 24.09 6.41 -16.36
CA GLU A 235 24.29 6.30 -14.91
C GLU A 235 23.12 5.60 -14.20
N TYR A 236 21.89 5.67 -14.73
CA TYR A 236 20.73 5.07 -14.08
C TYR A 236 20.77 3.53 -14.12
N PRO A 237 20.84 2.88 -15.30
CA PRO A 237 21.00 1.43 -15.35
C PRO A 237 22.32 0.95 -14.74
N GLU A 238 23.41 1.71 -14.86
CA GLU A 238 24.69 1.36 -14.24
C GLU A 238 24.59 1.30 -12.71
N ASN A 239 23.96 2.30 -12.08
CA ASN A 239 23.75 2.30 -10.64
C ASN A 239 22.73 1.24 -10.21
N TRP A 240 21.66 1.03 -10.99
CA TRP A 240 20.62 0.04 -10.66
C TRP A 240 21.11 -1.41 -10.74
N LEU A 241 22.06 -1.67 -11.63
CA LEU A 241 22.71 -2.98 -11.82
C LEU A 241 24.08 -3.06 -11.13
N GLN A 242 24.38 -2.17 -10.19
CA GLN A 242 25.67 -2.13 -9.52
C GLN A 242 26.00 -3.49 -8.88
N GLY A 243 27.21 -4.02 -9.16
CA GLY A 243 27.68 -5.29 -8.62
C GLY A 243 27.22 -6.53 -9.40
N TRP A 244 26.42 -6.37 -10.45
CA TRP A 244 26.05 -7.45 -11.37
C TRP A 244 27.09 -7.62 -12.49
N GLY A 245 27.40 -8.88 -12.83
CA GLY A 245 28.43 -9.25 -13.82
C GLY A 245 27.90 -10.06 -15.01
N GLY A 246 26.62 -9.96 -15.33
CA GLY A 246 25.98 -10.73 -16.41
C GLY A 246 25.97 -10.03 -17.77
N THR A 247 25.17 -10.57 -18.68
CA THR A 247 24.96 -10.04 -20.04
C THR A 247 23.69 -9.18 -20.10
N LEU A 248 23.85 -7.91 -20.45
CA LEU A 248 22.75 -6.98 -20.66
C LEU A 248 22.34 -6.96 -22.14
N VAL A 249 21.05 -7.18 -22.40
CA VAL A 249 20.45 -7.08 -23.74
C VAL A 249 19.60 -5.81 -23.80
N VAL A 250 19.89 -4.94 -24.76
CA VAL A 250 19.22 -3.65 -24.98
C VAL A 250 18.94 -3.49 -26.48
N ASP A 251 17.85 -2.81 -26.85
CA ASP A 251 17.48 -2.58 -28.24
C ASP A 251 18.12 -1.30 -28.85
N GLY A 252 18.64 -0.39 -28.01
CA GLY A 252 19.13 0.90 -28.48
C GLY A 252 19.96 1.77 -27.53
N LEU A 253 20.66 1.20 -26.52
CA LEU A 253 21.65 1.97 -25.76
C LEU A 253 22.99 2.06 -26.52
N ASN A 254 23.34 3.26 -26.99
CA ASN A 254 24.67 3.52 -27.55
C ASN A 254 25.74 3.37 -26.46
N ARG A 255 26.48 2.25 -26.49
CA ARG A 255 27.66 2.05 -25.64
C ARG A 255 28.65 3.21 -25.88
N PRO A 256 29.16 3.92 -24.86
CA PRO A 256 30.29 4.82 -25.08
C PRO A 256 31.45 3.99 -25.62
N GLY A 257 32.01 4.46 -26.74
CA GLY A 257 33.14 3.82 -27.41
C GLY A 257 34.27 3.58 -26.44
N ASN A 258 34.87 2.40 -26.54
CA ASN A 258 36.14 2.11 -25.91
C ASN A 258 37.16 3.13 -26.47
N PRO A 259 37.79 4.01 -25.67
CA PRO A 259 38.89 4.81 -26.16
C PRO A 259 40.11 3.89 -26.25
N GLY A 260 40.23 3.18 -27.38
CA GLY A 260 41.31 2.24 -27.63
C GLY A 260 40.95 1.22 -28.69
N ASP A 261 40.98 1.66 -29.96
CA ASP A 261 41.63 1.01 -31.09
C ASP A 261 41.76 2.02 -32.25
#